data_AF-A0A8K0R4J9-F1
#
_entry.id   AF-A0A8K0R4J9-F1
#
_cell.length_a   1.000
_cell.length_b   1.000
_cell.length_c   1.000
_cell.angle_alpha   90.00
_cell.angle_beta   90.00
_cell.angle_gamma   90.00
#
_symmetry.space_group_name_H-M   'P 1'
#
loop_
_entity.id
_entity.type
_entity.pdbx_description
1 polymer ?
#
loop_
_entity_poly.entity_id
_entity_poly.type
_entity_poly.pdbx_seq_one_letter_code
_entity_poly.pdbx_strand_id
1 'polypeptide(L)'
;MPSSTPDNLDLYFEPDPFSPTATLSVRSLPTKPADVFTTPPLAPNTIFYLSITSPHTDTHTLHGPATSFQHLLPRILDIVSNSPKAIDKLDMLREIEDVWGEKEVNLEFAERGFGCFVVDGQRGVYTVLRVLREINKDVYDTLPSPVYTVTAHGPLKQVAPGVGEFKGMAGSSVLVGTYVGRREAREKAQEVMAGFVKGLKGVTLTETWEQGKGGGMVMAMGSGVRWEVRIGYEDQVLRRAREELEREGESVGWRF
;
A
#
# COMPACT_ATOMS: atom_id res chain seq x y z
N MET A 1 45.54 -46.33 40.43
CA MET A 1 46.43 -46.88 39.39
C MET A 1 45.60 -47.76 38.46
N PRO A 2 45.87 -47.73 37.16
CA PRO A 2 45.20 -46.90 36.16
C PRO A 2 43.81 -47.45 35.74
N SER A 3 42.84 -46.53 35.63
CA SER A 3 41.56 -46.76 34.94
C SER A 3 41.76 -46.58 33.44
N SER A 4 41.72 -47.66 32.69
CA SER A 4 41.71 -47.66 31.23
C SER A 4 40.27 -47.49 30.72
N THR A 5 39.99 -46.33 30.13
CA THR A 5 38.87 -46.09 29.21
C THR A 5 38.97 -47.03 28.00
N PRO A 6 37.82 -47.48 27.47
CA PRO A 6 37.69 -47.73 26.05
C PRO A 6 36.65 -46.79 25.43
N ASP A 7 37.17 -45.92 24.58
CA ASP A 7 36.68 -45.55 23.25
C ASP A 7 35.16 -45.46 23.04
N ASN A 8 34.74 -44.20 23.11
CA ASN A 8 33.54 -43.66 22.51
C ASN A 8 33.62 -43.79 20.98
N LEU A 9 33.07 -44.85 20.42
CA LEU A 9 32.76 -44.95 18.99
C LEU A 9 31.41 -44.29 18.73
N ASP A 10 31.41 -42.95 18.77
CA ASP A 10 30.36 -42.15 18.16
C ASP A 10 30.41 -42.39 16.65
N LEU A 11 29.59 -43.34 16.19
CA LEU A 11 29.25 -43.56 14.79
C LEU A 11 28.62 -42.27 14.25
N TYR A 12 29.45 -41.42 13.67
CA TYR A 12 29.03 -40.34 12.79
C TYR A 12 28.34 -40.95 11.57
N PHE A 13 27.01 -41.03 11.62
CA PHE A 13 26.24 -41.06 10.38
C PHE A 13 26.36 -39.69 9.75
N GLU A 14 27.07 -39.61 8.62
CA GLU A 14 26.97 -38.46 7.73
C GLU A 14 25.50 -38.24 7.37
N PRO A 15 24.97 -37.01 7.51
CA PRO A 15 23.58 -36.75 7.20
C PRO A 15 23.32 -37.01 5.71
N ASP A 16 22.31 -37.83 5.44
CA ASP A 16 21.83 -38.17 4.10
C ASP A 16 21.62 -36.89 3.26
N PRO A 17 22.33 -36.73 2.13
CA PRO A 17 22.22 -35.54 1.28
C PRO A 17 20.85 -35.40 0.59
N PHE A 18 19.92 -36.33 0.81
CA PHE A 18 18.57 -36.29 0.23
C PHE A 18 17.44 -36.13 1.25
N SER A 19 17.71 -35.79 2.51
CA SER A 19 16.66 -35.38 3.45
C SER A 19 16.07 -34.01 3.07
N PRO A 20 14.80 -33.89 2.67
CA PRO A 20 14.19 -32.60 2.41
C PRO A 20 13.80 -31.97 3.75
N THR A 21 14.76 -31.40 4.47
CA THR A 21 14.45 -30.43 5.52
C THR A 21 14.13 -29.09 4.85
N ALA A 22 13.04 -29.07 4.08
CA ALA A 22 12.29 -27.85 3.91
C ALA A 22 11.66 -27.58 5.28
N THR A 23 12.37 -26.85 6.13
CA THR A 23 11.77 -26.15 7.26
C THR A 23 10.78 -25.19 6.63
N LEU A 24 9.55 -25.66 6.45
CA LEU A 24 8.38 -24.84 6.20
C LEU A 24 8.34 -23.90 7.38
N SER A 25 8.91 -22.70 7.19
CA SER A 25 8.65 -21.55 8.04
C SER A 25 7.13 -21.48 8.12
N VAL A 26 6.59 -21.91 9.26
CA VAL A 26 5.22 -21.64 9.65
C VAL A 26 5.12 -20.13 9.62
N ARG A 27 4.67 -19.58 8.49
CA ARG A 27 4.43 -18.15 8.37
C ARG A 27 3.35 -17.87 9.40
N SER A 28 3.75 -17.22 10.49
CA SER A 28 2.83 -16.65 11.47
C SER A 28 1.69 -15.98 10.72
N LEU A 29 0.45 -16.24 11.16
CA LEU A 29 -0.72 -15.47 10.74
C LEU A 29 -0.32 -13.99 10.71
N PRO A 30 -0.70 -13.22 9.66
CA PRO A 30 -0.37 -11.81 9.58
C PRO A 30 -0.83 -11.13 10.87
N THR A 31 0.15 -10.78 11.70
CA THR A 31 -0.12 -10.20 13.01
C THR A 31 -0.63 -8.81 12.76
N LYS A 32 -1.74 -8.44 13.42
CA LYS A 32 -2.31 -7.10 13.33
C LYS A 32 -1.18 -6.08 13.55
N PRO A 33 -0.94 -5.15 12.62
CA PRO A 33 0.15 -4.20 12.76
C PRO A 33 -0.11 -3.27 13.94
N ALA A 34 0.94 -2.70 14.51
CA ALA A 34 0.83 -1.65 15.51
C ALA A 34 0.56 -0.29 14.83
N ASP A 35 -0.03 0.63 15.59
CA ASP A 35 -0.10 2.03 15.21
C ASP A 35 1.31 2.65 15.18
N VAL A 36 1.54 3.55 14.22
CA VAL A 36 2.78 4.32 14.07
C VAL A 36 2.40 5.74 13.69
N PHE A 37 2.41 6.65 14.66
CA PHE A 37 2.04 8.05 14.44
C PHE A 37 3.24 8.95 14.16
N THR A 38 4.45 8.45 14.39
CA THR A 38 5.67 9.15 14.01
C THR A 38 5.86 9.09 12.51
N THR A 39 6.27 10.22 11.93
CA THR A 39 6.58 10.31 10.50
C THR A 39 7.86 11.10 10.28
N PRO A 40 8.64 10.78 9.24
CA PRO A 40 9.85 11.53 8.94
C PRO A 40 9.50 12.98 8.53
N PRO A 41 10.48 13.91 8.58
CA PRO A 41 10.31 15.26 8.05
C PRO A 41 9.86 15.28 6.59
N LEU A 42 9.13 16.33 6.20
CA LEU A 42 8.68 16.49 4.81
C LEU A 42 9.84 16.96 3.93
N ALA A 43 10.03 16.27 2.81
CA ALA A 43 10.88 16.74 1.73
C ALA A 43 10.08 17.67 0.79
N PRO A 44 10.74 18.59 0.08
CA PRO A 44 10.09 19.35 -0.99
C PRO A 44 9.45 18.41 -2.03
N ASN A 45 8.35 18.87 -2.65
CA ASN A 45 7.65 18.11 -3.70
C ASN A 45 7.14 16.73 -3.24
N THR A 46 6.79 16.61 -1.96
CA THR A 46 6.17 15.40 -1.41
C THR A 46 4.72 15.30 -1.86
N ILE A 47 4.35 14.12 -2.36
CA ILE A 47 3.00 13.73 -2.74
C ILE A 47 2.52 12.68 -1.74
N PHE A 48 1.28 12.82 -1.29
CA PHE A 48 0.66 11.96 -0.31
C PHE A 48 -0.35 11.01 -0.94
N TYR A 49 -0.39 9.79 -0.39
CA TYR A 49 -1.40 8.79 -0.69
C TYR A 49 -1.89 8.17 0.61
N LEU A 50 -3.16 7.78 0.65
CA LEU A 50 -3.74 6.98 1.69
C LEU A 50 -3.95 5.56 1.17
N SER A 51 -3.16 4.61 1.66
CA SER A 51 -3.37 3.19 1.46
C SER A 51 -4.36 2.68 2.51
N ILE A 52 -5.45 2.09 2.06
CA ILE A 52 -6.51 1.49 2.89
C ILE A 52 -6.50 0.00 2.64
N THR A 53 -6.18 -0.77 3.68
CA THR A 53 -6.06 -2.22 3.60
C THR A 53 -7.00 -2.89 4.57
N SER A 54 -7.82 -3.81 4.09
CA SER A 54 -8.73 -4.61 4.91
C SER A 54 -8.37 -6.09 4.77
N PRO A 55 -7.56 -6.65 5.67
CA PRO A 55 -7.06 -8.01 5.55
C PRO A 55 -8.17 -9.08 5.55
N HIS A 56 -9.28 -8.81 6.23
CA HIS A 56 -10.41 -9.72 6.36
C HIS A 56 -11.19 -9.91 5.05
N THR A 57 -11.26 -8.88 4.20
CA THR A 57 -11.87 -8.91 2.86
C THR A 57 -10.82 -9.06 1.76
N ASP A 58 -9.54 -9.14 2.12
CA ASP A 58 -8.41 -9.09 1.19
C ASP A 58 -8.48 -7.90 0.21
N THR A 59 -8.92 -6.73 0.68
CA THR A 59 -9.01 -5.54 -0.16
C THR A 59 -7.87 -4.57 0.12
N HIS A 60 -7.41 -3.93 -0.95
CA HIS A 60 -6.47 -2.82 -0.90
C HIS A 60 -6.96 -1.74 -1.86
N THR A 61 -7.13 -0.52 -1.35
CA THR A 61 -7.43 0.66 -2.15
C THR A 61 -6.43 1.75 -1.85
N LEU A 62 -6.11 2.53 -2.87
CA LEU A 62 -5.19 3.65 -2.77
C LEU A 62 -5.97 4.92 -3.09
N HIS A 63 -5.79 5.96 -2.28
CA HIS A 63 -6.41 7.26 -2.47
C HIS A 63 -5.32 8.34 -2.54
N GLY A 64 -5.45 9.25 -3.50
CA GLY A 64 -4.40 10.20 -3.89
C GLY A 64 -4.25 10.18 -5.41
N PRO A 65 -3.18 10.75 -5.98
CA PRO A 65 -2.17 11.59 -5.31
C PRO A 65 -2.73 12.93 -4.78
N ALA A 66 -2.08 13.48 -3.73
CA ALA A 66 -2.37 14.81 -3.19
C ALA A 66 -1.10 15.56 -2.80
N THR A 67 -1.09 16.89 -2.93
CA THR A 67 0.05 17.74 -2.53
C THR A 67 0.10 18.05 -1.04
N SER A 68 -1.00 17.82 -0.32
CA SER A 68 -1.12 18.03 1.13
C SER A 68 -1.80 16.83 1.79
N PHE A 69 -1.36 16.48 3.00
CA PHE A 69 -2.01 15.47 3.84
C PHE A 69 -3.48 15.82 4.14
N GLN A 70 -3.81 17.11 4.23
CA GLN A 70 -5.15 17.58 4.55
C GLN A 70 -6.21 17.06 3.56
N HIS A 71 -5.86 16.90 2.28
CA HIS A 71 -6.78 16.38 1.27
C HIS A 71 -7.15 14.91 1.48
N LEU A 72 -6.40 14.17 2.30
CA LEU A 72 -6.70 12.79 2.66
C LEU A 72 -7.62 12.70 3.89
N LEU A 73 -7.72 13.76 4.70
CA LEU A 73 -8.50 13.78 5.95
C LEU A 73 -9.98 13.43 5.75
N PRO A 74 -10.71 13.94 4.73
CA PRO A 74 -12.11 13.58 4.55
C PRO A 74 -12.31 12.07 4.44
N ARG A 75 -11.43 11.39 3.70
CA ARG A 75 -11.50 9.93 3.54
C ARG A 75 -11.08 9.19 4.80
N ILE A 76 -10.12 9.71 5.56
CA ILE A 76 -9.72 9.14 6.86
C ILE A 76 -10.90 9.24 7.85
N LEU A 77 -11.54 10.41 7.95
CA LEU A 77 -12.69 10.65 8.82
C LEU A 77 -13.87 9.76 8.47
N ASP A 78 -14.18 9.60 7.19
CA ASP A 78 -15.22 8.68 6.70
C ASP A 78 -15.00 7.25 7.20
N ILE A 79 -13.77 6.73 7.09
CA ILE A 79 -13.45 5.37 7.54
C ILE A 79 -13.49 5.26 9.07
N VAL A 80 -12.93 6.25 9.76
CA VAL A 80 -12.82 6.29 11.23
C VAL A 80 -14.18 6.48 11.91
N SER A 81 -15.14 7.15 11.26
CA SER A 81 -16.49 7.44 11.78
C SER A 81 -17.26 6.20 12.28
N ASN A 82 -16.90 5.03 11.77
CA ASN A 82 -17.54 3.76 12.13
C ASN A 82 -16.96 3.10 13.40
N SER A 83 -15.96 3.71 14.06
CA SER A 83 -15.29 3.15 15.23
C SER A 83 -15.02 4.22 16.29
N PRO A 84 -15.77 4.25 17.42
CA PRO A 84 -15.58 5.24 18.48
C PRO A 84 -14.14 5.32 19.00
N LYS A 85 -13.48 4.17 19.18
CA LYS A 85 -12.07 4.13 19.60
C LYS A 85 -11.11 4.76 18.59
N ALA A 86 -11.43 4.64 17.31
CA ALA A 86 -10.63 5.27 16.26
C ALA A 86 -10.88 6.78 16.21
N ILE A 87 -12.10 7.25 16.49
CA ILE A 87 -12.43 8.67 16.63
C ILE A 87 -11.59 9.27 17.77
N ASP A 88 -11.67 8.68 18.97
CA ASP A 88 -10.91 9.16 20.14
C ASP A 88 -9.40 9.21 19.85
N LYS A 89 -8.87 8.16 19.21
CA LYS A 89 -7.46 8.07 18.80
C LYS A 89 -7.09 9.16 17.80
N LEU A 90 -7.95 9.44 16.82
CA LEU A 90 -7.71 10.46 15.81
C LEU A 90 -7.76 11.86 16.42
N ASP A 91 -8.70 12.12 17.32
CA ASP A 91 -8.82 13.41 18.01
C ASP A 91 -7.60 13.67 18.91
N MET A 92 -7.12 12.66 19.63
CA MET A 92 -5.85 12.71 20.38
C MET A 92 -4.62 13.01 19.51
N LEU A 93 -4.65 12.69 18.21
CA LEU A 93 -3.56 13.03 17.30
C LEU A 93 -3.67 14.44 16.74
N ARG A 94 -4.90 14.95 16.60
CA ARG A 94 -5.19 16.27 16.05
C ARG A 94 -4.98 17.38 17.08
N GLU A 95 -5.00 17.05 18.36
CA GLU A 95 -4.87 17.97 19.47
C GLU A 95 -3.61 17.64 20.29
N ILE A 96 -2.90 18.66 20.75
CA ILE A 96 -1.83 18.55 21.75
C ILE A 96 -2.19 19.43 22.95
N GLU A 97 -1.79 19.01 24.15
CA GLU A 97 -1.91 19.86 25.34
C GLU A 97 -0.72 20.83 25.40
N ASP A 98 -1.01 22.11 25.56
CA ASP A 98 0.00 23.13 25.78
C ASP A 98 0.54 23.07 27.22
N VAL A 99 1.46 23.99 27.55
CA VAL A 99 2.11 24.03 28.87
C VAL A 99 1.10 24.34 30.00
N TRP A 100 -0.09 24.82 29.66
CA TRP A 100 -1.14 25.26 30.58
C TRP A 100 -2.35 24.30 30.59
N GLY A 101 -2.29 23.21 29.82
CA GLY A 101 -3.36 22.21 29.70
C GLY A 101 -4.49 22.60 28.76
N GLU A 102 -4.34 23.67 27.99
CA GLU A 102 -5.25 24.03 26.90
C GLU A 102 -4.96 23.14 25.68
N LYS A 103 -6.00 22.84 24.90
CA LYS A 103 -5.87 22.01 23.72
C LYS A 103 -5.60 22.85 22.48
N GLU A 104 -4.48 22.60 21.83
CA GLU A 104 -4.08 23.25 20.59
C GLU A 104 -4.03 22.27 19.41
N VAL A 105 -4.10 22.80 18.19
CA VAL A 105 -4.00 21.99 16.97
C VAL A 105 -2.58 21.45 16.82
N ASN A 106 -2.47 20.14 16.64
CA ASN A 106 -1.22 19.48 16.33
C ASN A 106 -0.79 19.77 14.87
N LEU A 107 0.04 20.79 14.69
CA LEU A 107 0.55 21.19 13.37
C LEU A 107 1.36 20.08 12.70
N GLU A 108 2.14 19.30 13.47
CA GLU A 108 2.91 18.20 12.90
C GLU A 108 1.99 17.14 12.29
N PHE A 109 0.89 16.81 12.97
CA PHE A 109 -0.11 15.91 12.43
C PHE A 109 -0.79 16.51 11.19
N ALA A 110 -1.16 17.79 11.23
CA ALA A 110 -1.86 18.46 10.13
C ALA A 110 -1.02 18.52 8.83
N GLU A 111 0.30 18.66 8.95
CA GLU A 111 1.21 18.70 7.80
C GLU A 111 1.65 17.29 7.36
N ARG A 112 2.00 16.43 8.32
CA ARG A 112 2.72 15.18 8.05
C ARG A 112 1.80 13.96 8.08
N GLY A 113 0.71 14.01 8.84
CA GLY A 113 -0.14 12.86 9.11
C GLY A 113 0.57 11.77 9.93
N PHE A 114 0.23 10.51 9.65
CA PHE A 114 0.71 9.33 10.40
C PHE A 114 1.29 8.26 9.48
N GLY A 115 2.17 7.39 9.99
CA GLY A 115 2.71 6.28 9.20
C GLY A 115 1.74 5.10 9.08
N CYS A 116 1.11 4.71 10.19
CA CYS A 116 0.17 3.60 10.27
C CYS A 116 -0.91 3.91 11.32
N PHE A 117 -2.16 3.76 10.94
CA PHE A 117 -3.30 3.95 11.81
C PHE A 117 -4.24 2.76 11.64
N VAL A 118 -4.48 2.03 12.73
CA VAL A 118 -5.30 0.83 12.74
C VAL A 118 -6.68 1.18 13.29
N VAL A 119 -7.68 0.99 12.45
CA VAL A 119 -9.09 1.17 12.76
C VAL A 119 -9.66 -0.18 13.16
N ASP A 120 -9.97 -0.32 14.45
CA ASP A 120 -10.60 -1.52 14.98
C ASP A 120 -12.09 -1.56 14.67
N GLY A 121 -12.53 -2.65 14.07
CA GLY A 121 -13.92 -3.01 13.86
C GLY A 121 -14.43 -4.02 14.89
N GLN A 122 -15.59 -4.61 14.61
CA GLN A 122 -16.17 -5.63 15.47
C GLN A 122 -15.55 -7.01 15.21
N ARG A 123 -15.58 -7.90 16.21
CA ARG A 123 -15.22 -9.33 16.07
C ARG A 123 -13.81 -9.59 15.52
N GLY A 124 -12.84 -8.74 15.88
CA GLY A 124 -11.45 -8.89 15.43
C GLY A 124 -11.19 -8.44 13.99
N VAL A 125 -12.18 -7.85 13.33
CA VAL A 125 -12.01 -7.17 12.05
C VAL A 125 -11.26 -5.85 12.27
N TYR A 126 -10.34 -5.53 11.37
CA TYR A 126 -9.65 -4.24 11.36
C TYR A 126 -9.35 -3.79 9.93
N THR A 127 -9.18 -2.47 9.81
CA THR A 127 -8.74 -1.78 8.60
C THR A 127 -7.46 -1.01 8.94
N VAL A 128 -6.46 -1.09 8.06
CA VAL A 128 -5.18 -0.42 8.22
C VAL A 128 -5.13 0.76 7.25
N LEU A 129 -4.93 1.95 7.79
CA LEU A 129 -4.67 3.18 7.05
C LEU A 129 -3.16 3.45 7.10
N ARG A 130 -2.54 3.72 5.95
CA ARG A 130 -1.14 4.13 5.87
C ARG A 130 -1.01 5.35 4.98
N VAL A 131 -0.33 6.38 5.46
CA VAL A 131 0.07 7.51 4.60
C VAL A 131 1.36 7.12 3.91
N LEU A 132 1.30 6.99 2.59
CA LEU A 132 2.46 6.80 1.74
C LEU A 132 2.90 8.16 1.20
N ARG A 133 4.21 8.30 0.98
CA ARG A 133 4.82 9.52 0.46
C ARG A 133 5.71 9.20 -0.73
N GLU A 134 5.61 10.01 -1.77
CA GLU A 134 6.43 9.96 -2.97
C GLU A 134 7.03 11.35 -3.20
N ILE A 135 8.34 11.44 -3.49
CA ILE A 135 8.97 12.71 -3.87
C ILE A 135 9.03 12.75 -5.38
N ASN A 136 8.23 13.60 -6.01
CA ASN A 136 8.15 13.68 -7.46
C ASN A 136 7.75 15.09 -7.88
N LYS A 137 8.73 15.87 -8.33
CA LYS A 137 8.53 17.26 -8.72
C LYS A 137 7.58 17.42 -9.90
N ASP A 138 7.74 16.61 -10.93
CA ASP A 138 6.95 16.74 -12.16
C ASP A 138 5.46 16.48 -11.90
N VAL A 139 5.16 15.45 -11.11
CA VAL A 139 3.78 15.17 -10.70
C VAL A 139 3.28 16.24 -9.74
N TYR A 140 4.09 16.66 -8.75
CA TYR A 140 3.70 17.71 -7.79
C TYR A 140 3.31 19.01 -8.48
N ASP A 141 4.09 19.45 -9.48
CA ASP A 141 3.84 20.66 -10.25
C ASP A 141 2.66 20.50 -11.24
N THR A 142 2.29 19.26 -11.58
CA THR A 142 1.18 18.94 -12.49
C THR A 142 -0.18 18.89 -11.78
N LEU A 143 -0.22 18.51 -10.50
CA LEU A 143 -1.45 18.44 -9.73
C LEU A 143 -2.10 19.83 -9.61
N PRO A 144 -3.44 19.94 -9.73
CA PRO A 144 -4.45 18.88 -9.67
C PRO A 144 -4.81 18.20 -11.01
N SER A 145 -3.97 18.35 -12.05
CA SER A 145 -4.25 17.69 -13.33
C SER A 145 -4.17 16.15 -13.22
N PRO A 146 -4.84 15.41 -14.11
CA PRO A 146 -4.82 13.95 -14.07
C PRO A 146 -3.43 13.38 -14.30
N VAL A 147 -3.12 12.31 -13.56
CA VAL A 147 -1.83 11.61 -13.62
C VAL A 147 -2.05 10.10 -13.57
N TYR A 148 -1.01 9.34 -13.91
CA TYR A 148 -1.03 7.88 -13.95
C TYR A 148 -0.37 7.31 -12.70
N THR A 149 -1.13 6.62 -11.88
CA THR A 149 -0.62 5.96 -10.67
C THR A 149 -0.41 4.48 -10.95
N VAL A 150 0.78 3.97 -10.64
CA VAL A 150 1.14 2.57 -10.85
C VAL A 150 1.13 1.84 -9.51
N THR A 151 0.35 0.77 -9.41
CA THR A 151 0.32 -0.13 -8.25
C THR A 151 0.69 -1.55 -8.65
N ALA A 152 1.40 -2.25 -7.78
CA ALA A 152 1.78 -3.63 -8.01
C ALA A 152 1.17 -4.52 -6.92
N HIS A 153 0.73 -5.70 -7.32
CA HIS A 153 0.04 -6.66 -6.46
C HIS A 153 0.61 -8.06 -6.74
N GLY A 154 0.98 -8.78 -5.69
CA GLY A 154 1.33 -10.19 -5.76
C GLY A 154 2.65 -10.55 -5.07
N PRO A 155 2.94 -11.86 -4.94
CA PRO A 155 2.20 -12.97 -5.52
C PRO A 155 0.83 -13.21 -4.86
N LEU A 156 -0.23 -13.22 -5.67
CA LEU A 156 -1.57 -13.60 -5.28
C LEU A 156 -1.73 -15.11 -5.47
N LYS A 157 -2.27 -15.79 -4.46
CA LYS A 157 -2.40 -17.25 -4.47
C LYS A 157 -3.84 -17.65 -4.77
N GLN A 158 -4.00 -18.64 -5.64
CA GLN A 158 -5.31 -19.21 -5.92
C GLN A 158 -5.89 -19.86 -4.66
N VAL A 159 -7.16 -19.58 -4.36
CA VAL A 159 -7.84 -20.12 -3.17
C VAL A 159 -8.15 -21.61 -3.35
N ALA A 160 -8.64 -21.98 -4.53
CA ALA A 160 -8.92 -23.36 -4.90
C ALA A 160 -8.69 -23.56 -6.42
N PRO A 161 -8.16 -24.71 -6.86
CA PRO A 161 -7.98 -24.99 -8.28
C PRO A 161 -9.29 -24.83 -9.07
N GLY A 162 -9.24 -24.15 -10.21
CA GLY A 162 -10.41 -23.93 -11.09
C GLY A 162 -11.38 -22.83 -10.62
N VAL A 163 -11.31 -22.40 -9.35
CA VAL A 163 -11.99 -21.21 -8.86
C VAL A 163 -11.08 -20.04 -9.19
N GLY A 164 -11.48 -19.15 -10.10
CA GLY A 164 -10.69 -17.99 -10.55
C GLY A 164 -10.43 -16.92 -9.50
N GLU A 165 -10.57 -17.26 -8.21
CA GLU A 165 -10.38 -16.39 -7.06
C GLU A 165 -8.93 -16.50 -6.54
N PHE A 166 -8.30 -15.35 -6.39
CA PHE A 166 -6.94 -15.22 -5.86
C PHE A 166 -6.97 -14.36 -4.59
N LYS A 167 -6.14 -14.72 -3.61
CA LYS A 167 -5.97 -14.00 -2.34
C LYS A 167 -4.54 -13.54 -2.13
N GLY A 168 -4.38 -12.50 -1.31
CA GLY A 168 -3.11 -11.89 -0.94
C GLY A 168 -3.01 -10.41 -1.34
N MET A 169 -4.07 -9.82 -1.89
CA MET A 169 -4.08 -8.40 -2.28
C MET A 169 -3.73 -7.50 -1.10
N ALA A 170 -4.36 -7.69 0.05
CA ALA A 170 -4.14 -6.87 1.24
C ALA A 170 -2.67 -6.91 1.73
N GLY A 171 -2.00 -8.05 1.58
CA GLY A 171 -0.63 -8.25 2.07
C GLY A 171 0.48 -8.00 1.05
N SER A 172 0.15 -7.85 -0.23
CA SER A 172 1.13 -7.80 -1.32
C SER A 172 0.99 -6.59 -2.24
N SER A 173 0.05 -5.70 -1.94
CA SER A 173 -0.14 -4.47 -2.70
C SER A 173 0.88 -3.42 -2.30
N VAL A 174 1.48 -2.77 -3.30
CA VAL A 174 2.42 -1.66 -3.12
C VAL A 174 2.16 -0.56 -4.14
N LEU A 175 2.35 0.69 -3.73
CA LEU A 175 2.49 1.82 -4.64
C LEU A 175 3.88 1.73 -5.30
N VAL A 176 3.92 1.74 -6.63
CA VAL A 176 5.17 1.76 -7.39
C VAL A 176 5.63 3.20 -7.62
N GLY A 177 4.71 4.08 -7.98
CA GLY A 177 4.97 5.49 -8.23
C GLY A 177 3.91 6.12 -9.13
N THR A 178 4.09 7.41 -9.40
CA THR A 178 3.15 8.20 -10.18
C THR A 178 3.86 8.96 -11.29
N TYR A 179 3.16 9.12 -12.42
CA TYR A 179 3.75 9.63 -13.66
C TYR A 179 2.79 10.59 -14.35
N VAL A 180 3.34 11.66 -14.93
CA VAL A 180 2.57 12.59 -15.76
C VAL A 180 2.22 11.93 -17.09
N GLY A 181 3.16 11.18 -17.67
CA GLY A 181 3.01 10.54 -18.97
C GLY A 181 2.52 9.09 -18.90
N ARG A 182 1.56 8.75 -19.76
CA ARG A 182 1.08 7.36 -19.93
C ARG A 182 2.21 6.40 -20.31
N ARG A 183 3.11 6.84 -21.19
CA ARG A 183 4.22 6.04 -21.69
C ARG A 183 5.17 5.63 -20.56
N GLU A 184 5.55 6.60 -19.71
CA GLU A 184 6.44 6.37 -18.56
C GLU A 184 5.79 5.40 -17.56
N ALA A 185 4.51 5.59 -17.25
CA ALA A 185 3.77 4.68 -16.38
C ALA A 185 3.75 3.25 -16.96
N ARG A 186 3.57 3.11 -18.27
CA ARG A 186 3.56 1.82 -18.97
C ARG A 186 4.92 1.13 -18.92
N GLU A 187 5.98 1.86 -19.24
CA GLU A 187 7.36 1.34 -19.18
C GLU A 187 7.68 0.88 -17.76
N LYS A 188 7.31 1.66 -16.74
CA LYS A 188 7.48 1.26 -15.34
C LYS A 188 6.68 0.01 -14.99
N ALA A 189 5.42 -0.07 -15.43
CA ALA A 189 4.59 -1.23 -15.14
C ALA A 189 5.17 -2.53 -15.74
N GLN A 190 5.71 -2.44 -16.95
CA GLN A 190 6.39 -3.55 -17.61
C GLN A 190 7.71 -3.92 -16.90
N GLU A 191 8.50 -2.93 -16.48
CA GLU A 191 9.73 -3.14 -15.71
C GLU A 191 9.45 -3.88 -14.39
N VAL A 192 8.44 -3.41 -13.62
CA VAL A 192 8.06 -4.04 -12.35
C VAL A 192 7.58 -5.47 -12.58
N MET A 193 6.77 -5.71 -13.62
CA MET A 193 6.33 -7.05 -13.94
C MET A 193 7.50 -7.96 -14.32
N ALA A 194 8.43 -7.48 -15.14
CA ALA A 194 9.64 -8.21 -15.49
C ALA A 194 10.46 -8.59 -14.24
N GLY A 195 10.49 -7.70 -13.23
CA GLY A 195 11.04 -7.97 -11.91
C GLY A 195 10.34 -9.12 -11.18
N PHE A 196 9.01 -9.13 -11.15
CA PHE A 196 8.23 -10.19 -10.49
C PHE A 196 8.42 -11.56 -11.12
N VAL A 197 8.52 -11.63 -12.45
CA VAL A 197 8.60 -12.90 -13.17
C VAL A 197 10.04 -13.36 -13.41
N LYS A 198 11.03 -12.58 -12.98
CA LYS A 198 12.45 -12.89 -13.19
C LYS A 198 12.79 -14.25 -12.57
N GLY A 199 13.26 -15.17 -13.42
CA GLY A 199 13.67 -16.53 -13.00
C GLY A 199 12.51 -17.52 -12.84
N LEU A 200 11.27 -17.10 -13.04
CA LEU A 200 10.12 -18.00 -13.06
C LEU A 200 9.96 -18.63 -14.45
N LYS A 201 9.62 -19.92 -14.49
CA LYS A 201 9.31 -20.67 -15.72
C LYS A 201 7.81 -20.94 -15.79
N GLY A 202 7.28 -21.06 -17.01
CA GLY A 202 5.86 -21.39 -17.23
C GLY A 202 4.90 -20.28 -16.80
N VAL A 203 5.35 -19.02 -16.90
CA VAL A 203 4.52 -17.85 -16.61
C VAL A 203 3.97 -17.30 -17.92
N THR A 204 2.66 -17.09 -17.98
CA THR A 204 1.98 -16.41 -19.09
C THR A 204 1.82 -14.94 -18.73
N LEU A 205 2.29 -14.05 -19.61
CA LEU A 205 2.15 -12.62 -19.46
C LEU A 205 1.06 -12.09 -20.39
N THR A 206 0.17 -11.27 -19.86
CA THR A 206 -0.93 -10.62 -20.58
C THR A 206 -0.92 -9.14 -20.28
N GLU A 207 -1.06 -8.31 -21.31
CA GLU A 207 -1.23 -6.86 -21.16
C GLU A 207 -2.64 -6.45 -21.60
N THR A 208 -3.24 -5.50 -20.89
CA THR A 208 -4.52 -4.90 -21.26
C THR A 208 -4.43 -3.40 -21.08
N TRP A 209 -4.70 -2.65 -22.14
CA TRP A 209 -4.56 -1.20 -22.17
C TRP A 209 -5.88 -0.57 -22.60
N GLU A 210 -6.35 0.43 -21.86
CA GLU A 210 -7.57 1.17 -22.22
C GLU A 210 -7.33 2.08 -23.44
N GLN A 211 -8.38 2.39 -24.18
CA GLN A 211 -8.28 3.35 -25.29
C GLN A 211 -8.18 4.80 -24.76
N GLY A 212 -7.47 5.67 -25.48
CA GLY A 212 -7.36 7.09 -25.11
C GLY A 212 -6.45 7.37 -23.91
N LYS A 213 -6.95 8.16 -22.95
CA LYS A 213 -6.24 8.55 -21.71
C LYS A 213 -6.38 7.53 -20.57
N GLY A 214 -7.06 6.42 -20.83
CA GLY A 214 -7.30 5.39 -19.82
C GLY A 214 -6.03 4.69 -19.33
N GLY A 215 -6.20 3.94 -18.25
CA GLY A 215 -5.14 3.19 -17.60
C GLY A 215 -4.77 1.90 -18.34
N GLY A 216 -4.41 0.90 -17.55
CA GLY A 216 -4.18 -0.46 -18.04
C GLY A 216 -3.59 -1.36 -16.98
N MET A 217 -3.24 -2.58 -17.38
CA MET A 217 -2.72 -3.59 -16.49
C MET A 217 -1.78 -4.53 -17.24
N VAL A 218 -0.67 -4.86 -16.59
CA VAL A 218 0.17 -6.00 -16.93
C VAL A 218 -0.12 -7.09 -15.93
N MET A 219 -0.41 -8.30 -16.40
CA MET A 219 -0.69 -9.46 -15.56
C MET A 219 0.25 -10.60 -15.91
N ALA A 220 0.74 -11.29 -14.88
CA ALA A 220 1.46 -12.54 -15.05
C ALA A 220 0.73 -13.66 -14.29
N MET A 221 0.61 -14.83 -14.90
CA MET A 221 -0.02 -16.01 -14.31
C MET A 221 0.93 -17.20 -14.38
N GLY A 222 1.15 -17.87 -13.25
CA GLY A 222 1.84 -19.15 -13.15
C GLY A 222 0.94 -20.23 -12.55
N SER A 223 1.51 -21.37 -12.17
CA SER A 223 0.77 -22.48 -11.54
C SER A 223 0.16 -22.05 -10.19
N GLY A 224 -1.11 -21.62 -10.21
CA GLY A 224 -1.85 -21.20 -9.01
C GLY A 224 -1.43 -19.87 -8.41
N VAL A 225 -0.63 -19.08 -9.12
CA VAL A 225 -0.14 -17.75 -8.67
C VAL A 225 -0.35 -16.70 -9.75
N ARG A 226 -0.65 -15.48 -9.30
CA ARG A 226 -0.90 -14.32 -10.17
C ARG A 226 -0.20 -13.08 -9.63
N TRP A 227 0.33 -12.27 -10.55
CA TRP A 227 0.83 -10.94 -10.28
C TRP A 227 0.10 -9.96 -11.18
N GLU A 228 -0.14 -8.77 -10.65
CA GLU A 228 -0.78 -7.68 -11.37
C GLU A 228 0.00 -6.40 -11.15
N VAL A 229 0.23 -5.66 -12.21
CA VAL A 229 0.70 -4.28 -12.14
C VAL A 229 -0.34 -3.44 -12.85
N ARG A 230 -1.03 -2.60 -12.09
CA ARG A 230 -2.14 -1.77 -12.57
C ARG A 230 -1.69 -0.34 -12.73
N ILE A 231 -2.19 0.31 -13.77
CA ILE A 231 -2.06 1.74 -14.00
C ILE A 231 -3.45 2.33 -13.88
N GLY A 232 -3.69 3.12 -12.84
CA GLY A 232 -4.89 3.93 -12.70
C GLY A 232 -4.67 5.29 -13.35
N TYR A 233 -5.63 5.74 -14.16
CA TYR A 233 -5.70 7.13 -14.61
C TYR A 233 -6.60 7.88 -13.61
N GLU A 234 -6.00 8.75 -12.80
CA GLU A 234 -6.74 9.45 -11.75
C GLU A 234 -7.31 10.76 -12.28
N ASP A 235 -8.52 10.70 -12.84
CA ASP A 235 -9.27 11.89 -13.28
C ASP A 235 -10.06 12.54 -12.13
N GLN A 236 -10.18 11.86 -10.97
CA GLN A 236 -10.91 12.43 -9.83
C GLN A 236 -10.19 13.60 -9.17
N VAL A 237 -8.90 13.84 -9.48
CA VAL A 237 -8.21 15.04 -9.00
C VAL A 237 -8.87 16.30 -9.58
N LEU A 238 -9.32 16.26 -10.84
CA LEU A 238 -10.12 17.33 -11.45
C LEU A 238 -11.51 17.44 -10.81
N ARG A 239 -12.16 16.32 -10.47
CA ARG A 239 -13.46 16.34 -9.79
C ARG A 239 -13.35 16.94 -8.39
N ARG A 240 -12.30 16.60 -7.64
CA ARG A 240 -12.02 17.14 -6.29
C ARG A 240 -11.62 18.61 -6.34
N ALA A 241 -10.75 19.01 -7.26
CA ALA A 241 -10.40 20.42 -7.47
C ALA A 241 -11.63 21.26 -7.86
N ARG A 242 -12.55 20.72 -8.67
CA ARG A 242 -13.82 21.37 -9.01
C ARG A 242 -14.75 21.49 -7.80
N GLU A 243 -14.89 20.43 -7.02
CA GLU A 243 -15.69 20.41 -5.78
C GLU A 243 -15.10 21.31 -4.68
N GLU A 244 -13.80 21.62 -4.71
CA GLU A 244 -13.11 22.57 -3.83
C GLU A 244 -13.26 24.02 -4.30
N LEU A 245 -13.07 24.31 -5.58
CA LEU A 245 -13.33 25.64 -6.17
C LEU A 245 -14.79 26.08 -6.01
N GLU A 246 -15.74 25.15 -6.15
CA GLU A 246 -17.16 25.41 -5.90
C GLU A 246 -17.45 25.68 -4.41
N ARG A 247 -16.64 25.14 -3.49
CA ARG A 247 -16.74 25.36 -2.04
C ARG A 247 -16.09 26.68 -1.61
N GLU A 248 -15.06 27.11 -2.33
CA GLU A 248 -14.34 28.37 -2.11
C GLU A 248 -14.97 29.58 -2.83
N GLY A 249 -16.02 29.37 -3.63
CA GLY A 249 -16.83 30.44 -4.22
C GLY A 249 -16.19 31.17 -5.41
N GLU A 250 -15.03 30.72 -5.90
CA GLU A 250 -14.35 31.31 -7.05
C GLU A 250 -14.81 30.67 -8.36
N SER A 251 -15.88 31.23 -8.93
CA SER A 251 -16.32 30.91 -10.29
C SER A 251 -15.39 31.52 -11.34
N VAL A 252 -14.38 30.77 -11.80
CA VAL A 252 -13.62 31.14 -12.99
C VAL A 252 -14.21 30.43 -14.21
N GLY A 253 -14.82 31.21 -15.10
CA GLY A 253 -15.37 30.73 -16.36
C GLY A 253 -14.27 30.28 -17.32
N TRP A 254 -14.20 28.98 -17.59
CA TRP A 254 -13.31 28.44 -18.63
C TRP A 254 -13.99 28.53 -20.00
N ARG A 255 -13.34 29.22 -20.94
CA ARG A 255 -13.68 29.13 -22.37
C ARG A 255 -13.06 27.85 -22.92
N PHE A 256 -13.91 27.07 -23.61
CA PHE A 256 -13.58 25.83 -24.30
C PHE A 256 -12.51 26.00 -25.39
#